data_AF-A0A7M3Z8G5-F1
#
_entry.id   AF-A0A7M3Z8G5-F1
#
_cell.length_a   1.000
_cell.length_b   1.000
_cell.length_c   1.000
_cell.angle_alpha   90.00
_cell.angle_beta   90.00
_cell.angle_gamma   90.00
#
_symmetry.space_group_name_H-M   'P 1'
#
loop_
_entity.id
_entity.type
_entity.pdbx_description
1 polymer ?
#
loop_
_entity_poly.entity_id
_entity_poly.type
_entity_poly.pdbx_seq_one_letter_code
_entity_poly.pdbx_strand_id
1 'polypeptide(L)'
;DGTCFTSESWADDATLENNAYGLAKAEAEKLVRKWHAEKKDDCPRLVTIHPCVVFGPPMSKRHLAGSLGYVEALVKRSLPKSMPVHINIVDVRDVAEAHVRALTDGEDCGRYLVVGGDMWMKDVADILRGAYPERKWAKGVLPYSLCLIAAFFHPKISVKWAKTHLRHHCTYDATPAMNDLKIQFRTLDEAIIDSVPPILENKWV
;
A
#
# COMPACT_ATOMS: atom_id res chain seq x y z
N ASP A 1 10.44 17.25 0.64
CA ASP A 1 10.11 17.51 -0.77
C ASP A 1 9.76 16.16 -1.35
N GLY A 2 8.47 15.88 -1.53
CA GLY A 2 7.99 14.55 -1.91
C GLY A 2 7.97 14.38 -3.41
N THR A 3 8.56 13.31 -3.91
CA THR A 3 8.44 12.93 -5.32
C THR A 3 7.03 12.41 -5.59
N CYS A 4 6.40 12.88 -6.67
CA CYS A 4 5.19 12.31 -7.21
C CYS A 4 5.56 11.35 -8.35
N PHE A 5 5.19 10.07 -8.22
CA PHE A 5 5.42 9.05 -9.24
C PHE A 5 4.18 8.88 -10.11
N THR A 6 4.39 8.55 -11.38
CA THR A 6 3.32 8.35 -12.38
C THR A 6 3.36 6.94 -12.94
N SER A 7 2.39 6.58 -13.78
CA SER A 7 2.40 5.31 -14.51
C SER A 7 3.65 5.07 -15.37
N GLU A 8 4.42 6.11 -15.68
CA GLU A 8 5.69 6.00 -16.41
C GLU A 8 6.89 5.71 -15.49
N SER A 9 6.69 5.80 -14.18
CA SER A 9 7.77 5.59 -13.20
C SER A 9 8.07 4.11 -13.00
N TRP A 10 9.36 3.76 -13.05
CA TRP A 10 9.89 2.42 -12.82
C TRP A 10 10.82 2.38 -11.61
N ALA A 11 10.86 1.24 -10.92
CA ALA A 11 11.72 1.01 -9.77
C ALA A 11 13.14 0.62 -10.20
N ASP A 12 13.82 1.49 -10.95
CA ASP A 12 15.13 1.21 -11.53
C ASP A 12 16.27 1.22 -10.50
N ASP A 13 16.01 1.72 -9.30
CA ASP A 13 16.93 1.71 -8.15
C ASP A 13 16.80 0.46 -7.26
N ALA A 14 15.83 -0.41 -7.55
CA ALA A 14 15.60 -1.62 -6.78
C ALA A 14 16.68 -2.68 -7.07
N THR A 15 17.33 -3.17 -6.01
CA THR A 15 18.32 -4.26 -6.10
C THR A 15 17.96 -5.42 -5.15
N LEU A 16 18.61 -6.57 -5.30
CA LEU A 16 18.43 -7.71 -4.38
C LEU A 16 18.78 -7.35 -2.92
N GLU A 17 19.71 -6.42 -2.71
CA GLU A 17 20.18 -5.99 -1.39
C GLU A 17 19.31 -4.88 -0.77
N ASN A 18 18.70 -4.03 -1.60
CA ASN A 18 17.98 -2.84 -1.15
C ASN A 18 16.46 -3.04 -1.14
N ASN A 19 15.92 -3.69 -2.18
CA ASN A 19 14.50 -3.85 -2.39
C ASN A 19 14.20 -5.04 -3.31
N ALA A 20 14.56 -6.27 -2.87
CA ALA A 20 14.35 -7.48 -3.66
C ALA A 20 12.89 -7.68 -4.08
N TYR A 21 11.95 -7.29 -3.23
CA TYR A 21 10.52 -7.37 -3.54
C TYR A 21 10.14 -6.41 -4.67
N GLY A 22 10.54 -5.13 -4.58
CA GLY A 22 10.29 -4.15 -5.63
C GLY A 22 10.94 -4.53 -6.96
N LEU A 23 12.18 -5.05 -6.92
CA LEU A 23 12.87 -5.57 -8.10
C LEU A 23 12.08 -6.73 -8.73
N ALA A 24 11.66 -7.71 -7.93
CA ALA A 24 10.88 -8.84 -8.43
C ALA A 24 9.55 -8.40 -9.08
N LYS A 25 8.88 -7.39 -8.53
CA LYS A 25 7.64 -6.84 -9.10
C LYS A 25 7.88 -6.08 -10.40
N ALA A 26 8.90 -5.23 -10.45
CA ALA A 26 9.23 -4.46 -11.64
C ALA A 26 9.70 -5.37 -12.80
N GLU A 27 10.59 -6.32 -12.54
CA GLU A 27 11.12 -7.22 -13.57
C GLU A 27 10.06 -8.20 -14.08
N ALA A 28 9.15 -8.67 -13.23
CA ALA A 28 8.01 -9.48 -13.67
C ALA A 28 7.11 -8.71 -14.64
N GLU A 29 6.88 -7.41 -14.40
CA GLU A 29 6.11 -6.57 -15.32
C GLU A 29 6.86 -6.33 -16.65
N LYS A 30 8.16 -6.00 -16.58
CA LYS A 30 8.99 -5.84 -17.79
C LYS A 30 8.99 -7.11 -18.65
N LEU A 31 9.06 -8.29 -18.00
CA LEU A 31 9.04 -9.58 -18.67
C LEU A 31 7.71 -9.82 -19.42
N VAL A 32 6.56 -9.61 -18.77
CA VAL A 32 5.26 -9.83 -19.44
C VAL A 32 5.02 -8.82 -20.57
N ARG A 33 5.47 -7.56 -20.39
CA ARG A 33 5.37 -6.52 -21.43
C ARG A 33 6.26 -6.84 -22.64
N LYS A 34 7.49 -7.33 -22.41
CA LYS A 34 8.37 -7.80 -23.48
C LYS A 34 7.73 -8.97 -24.24
N TRP A 35 7.22 -9.97 -23.51
CA TRP A 35 6.52 -11.11 -24.12
C TRP A 35 5.33 -10.67 -24.98
N HIS A 36 4.52 -9.73 -24.48
CA HIS A 36 3.37 -9.18 -25.22
C HIS A 36 3.80 -8.47 -26.51
N ALA A 37 4.85 -7.64 -26.45
CA ALA A 37 5.36 -6.90 -27.61
C ALA A 37 5.96 -7.78 -28.72
N GLU A 38 6.47 -8.97 -28.37
CA GLU A 38 7.05 -9.92 -29.33
C GLU A 38 5.98 -10.80 -30.02
N LYS A 39 4.76 -10.84 -29.49
CA LYS A 39 3.66 -11.68 -29.96
C LYS A 39 2.90 -10.99 -31.09
N LYS A 40 2.80 -11.63 -32.26
CA LYS A 40 2.20 -11.03 -33.47
C LYS A 40 0.75 -11.40 -33.72
N ASP A 41 0.38 -12.68 -33.54
CA ASP A 41 -0.98 -13.18 -33.82
C ASP A 41 -1.72 -13.55 -32.53
N ASP A 42 -3.01 -13.18 -32.45
CA ASP A 42 -3.95 -13.48 -31.36
C ASP A 42 -3.40 -13.15 -29.96
N CYS A 43 -2.68 -12.02 -29.81
CA CYS A 43 -2.21 -11.59 -28.49
C CYS A 43 -3.38 -10.98 -27.69
N PRO A 44 -3.68 -11.47 -26.47
CA PRO A 44 -4.66 -10.83 -25.63
C PRO A 44 -4.14 -9.47 -25.17
N ARG A 45 -5.05 -8.49 -25.03
CA ARG A 45 -4.69 -7.17 -24.48
C ARG A 45 -3.99 -7.31 -23.12
N LEU A 46 -3.00 -6.48 -22.88
CA LEU A 46 -2.27 -6.45 -21.62
C LEU A 46 -2.62 -5.19 -20.83
N VAL A 47 -3.14 -5.35 -19.61
CA VAL A 47 -3.28 -4.25 -18.65
C VAL A 47 -2.61 -4.65 -17.34
N THR A 48 -1.86 -3.73 -16.73
CA THR A 48 -1.22 -3.97 -15.43
C THR A 48 -1.74 -3.02 -14.36
N ILE A 49 -2.14 -3.59 -13.22
CA ILE A 49 -2.70 -2.88 -12.07
C ILE A 49 -1.67 -2.84 -10.95
N HIS A 50 -1.37 -1.64 -10.46
CA HIS A 50 -0.32 -1.38 -9.47
C HIS A 50 -0.92 -0.73 -8.22
N PRO A 51 -1.45 -1.53 -7.28
CA PRO A 51 -1.96 -1.00 -6.04
C PRO A 51 -0.82 -0.60 -5.09
N CYS A 52 -1.06 0.43 -4.27
CA CYS A 52 -0.21 0.76 -3.13
C CYS A 52 -0.52 -0.14 -1.92
N VAL A 53 -0.39 0.36 -0.67
CA VAL A 53 -0.74 -0.43 0.51
C VAL A 53 -2.25 -0.66 0.52
N VAL A 54 -2.65 -1.92 0.39
CA VAL A 54 -4.07 -2.29 0.30
C VAL A 54 -4.66 -2.45 1.71
N PHE A 55 -5.60 -1.57 2.05
CA PHE A 55 -6.45 -1.66 3.24
C PHE A 55 -7.87 -2.10 2.85
N GLY A 56 -8.77 -2.20 3.83
CA GLY A 56 -10.15 -2.65 3.66
C GLY A 56 -10.42 -3.98 4.36
N PRO A 57 -11.69 -4.43 4.38
CA PRO A 57 -12.13 -5.55 5.19
C PRO A 57 -11.45 -6.87 4.77
N PRO A 58 -10.64 -7.50 5.65
CA PRO A 58 -9.99 -8.77 5.30
C PRO A 58 -10.96 -9.95 5.32
N MET A 59 -10.82 -10.84 4.34
CA MET A 59 -11.56 -12.12 4.28
C MET A 59 -10.86 -13.29 4.99
N SER A 60 -9.59 -13.14 5.38
CA SER A 60 -8.82 -14.20 6.04
C SER A 60 -7.71 -13.63 6.91
N LYS A 61 -7.37 -14.32 8.01
CA LYS A 61 -6.24 -14.00 8.89
C LYS A 61 -4.92 -13.88 8.12
N ARG A 62 -4.75 -14.62 7.02
CA ARG A 62 -3.54 -14.55 6.17
C ARG A 62 -3.27 -13.14 5.65
N HIS A 63 -4.29 -12.31 5.44
CA HIS A 63 -4.12 -10.96 4.93
C HIS A 63 -3.38 -10.03 5.90
N LEU A 64 -3.36 -10.35 7.20
CA LEU A 64 -2.60 -9.63 8.21
C LEU A 64 -1.08 -9.80 8.06
N ALA A 65 -0.62 -10.83 7.34
CA ALA A 65 0.80 -11.02 7.05
C ALA A 65 1.33 -10.08 5.95
N GLY A 66 0.45 -9.35 5.25
CA GLY A 66 0.79 -8.38 4.20
C GLY A 66 0.50 -6.93 4.64
N SER A 67 -0.15 -6.17 3.76
CA SER A 67 -0.49 -4.75 3.96
C SER A 67 -1.29 -4.50 5.24
N LEU A 68 -2.23 -5.37 5.60
CA LEU A 68 -3.02 -5.20 6.83
C LEU A 68 -2.23 -5.45 8.12
N GLY A 69 -0.95 -5.84 8.04
CA GLY A 69 -0.05 -5.87 9.19
C GLY A 69 0.13 -4.50 9.85
N TYR A 70 -0.02 -3.40 9.10
CA TYR A 70 -0.06 -2.04 9.69
C TYR A 70 -1.27 -1.85 10.61
N VAL A 71 -2.46 -2.24 10.13
CA VAL A 71 -3.70 -2.18 10.92
C VAL A 71 -3.61 -3.13 12.11
N GLU A 72 -3.11 -4.34 11.91
CA GLU A 72 -2.89 -5.33 12.98
C GLU A 72 -2.02 -4.75 14.11
N ALA A 73 -0.90 -4.11 13.77
CA ALA A 73 0.00 -3.51 14.74
C ALA A 73 -0.65 -2.37 15.54
N LEU A 74 -1.52 -1.58 14.91
CA LEU A 74 -2.29 -0.52 15.58
C LEU A 74 -3.37 -1.10 16.49
N VAL A 75 -4.10 -2.12 16.03
CA VAL A 75 -5.16 -2.79 16.81
C VAL A 75 -4.59 -3.50 18.04
N LYS A 76 -3.41 -4.13 17.91
CA LYS A 76 -2.64 -4.73 19.02
C LYS A 76 -1.94 -3.70 19.89
N ARG A 77 -1.88 -2.45 19.44
CA ARG A 77 -1.08 -1.38 20.06
C ARG A 77 0.35 -1.83 20.35
N SER A 78 1.01 -2.45 19.35
CA SER A 78 2.37 -2.99 19.48
C SER A 78 3.40 -1.93 19.88
N LEU A 79 3.13 -0.66 19.56
CA LEU A 79 3.90 0.49 20.04
C LEU A 79 2.95 1.50 20.71
N PRO A 80 3.41 2.20 21.78
CA PRO A 80 2.60 3.22 22.45
C PRO A 80 2.43 4.51 21.63
N LYS A 81 3.30 4.73 20.62
CA LYS A 81 3.30 5.88 19.70
C LYS A 81 3.59 5.39 18.27
N SER A 82 3.09 6.08 17.26
CA SER A 82 3.30 5.72 15.85
C SER A 82 4.74 6.04 15.40
N MET A 83 5.29 5.23 14.49
CA MET A 83 6.52 5.61 13.79
C MET A 83 6.21 6.70 12.74
N PRO A 84 7.16 7.60 12.41
CA PRO A 84 6.98 8.61 11.36
C PRO A 84 7.08 7.99 9.95
N VAL A 85 6.16 7.08 9.65
CA VAL A 85 6.03 6.40 8.36
C VAL A 85 4.90 7.07 7.57
N HIS A 86 5.19 7.44 6.33
CA HIS A 86 4.20 7.89 5.37
C HIS A 86 3.74 6.69 4.53
N ILE A 87 2.44 6.54 4.31
CA ILE A 87 1.89 5.44 3.52
C ILE A 87 0.89 5.94 2.49
N ASN A 88 0.90 5.30 1.33
CA ASN A 88 -0.13 5.44 0.30
C ASN A 88 -1.10 4.28 0.46
N ILE A 89 -2.40 4.58 0.53
CA ILE A 89 -3.47 3.63 0.87
C ILE A 89 -4.44 3.53 -0.31
N VAL A 90 -4.93 2.32 -0.56
CA VAL A 90 -6.09 2.08 -1.41
C VAL A 90 -6.98 1.00 -0.80
N ASP A 91 -8.28 1.11 -1.00
CA ASP A 91 -9.22 0.08 -0.55
C ASP A 91 -9.18 -1.16 -1.44
N VAL A 92 -9.20 -2.36 -0.84
CA VAL A 92 -9.19 -3.64 -1.55
C VAL A 92 -10.37 -3.78 -2.53
N ARG A 93 -11.51 -3.16 -2.23
CA ARG A 93 -12.69 -3.13 -3.10
C ARG A 93 -12.43 -2.27 -4.33
N ASP A 94 -11.71 -1.16 -4.19
CA ASP A 94 -11.29 -0.33 -5.34
C ASP A 94 -10.27 -1.07 -6.20
N VAL A 95 -9.33 -1.80 -5.58
CA VAL A 95 -8.39 -2.66 -6.31
C VAL A 95 -9.13 -3.74 -7.09
N ALA A 96 -10.10 -4.40 -6.48
CA ALA A 96 -10.92 -5.41 -7.16
C ALA A 96 -11.72 -4.80 -8.32
N GLU A 97 -12.34 -3.65 -8.10
CA GLU A 97 -13.05 -2.91 -9.13
C GLU A 97 -12.13 -2.51 -10.29
N ALA A 98 -10.90 -2.07 -10.00
CA ALA A 98 -9.91 -1.74 -11.03
C ALA A 98 -9.58 -2.93 -11.93
N HIS A 99 -9.42 -4.12 -11.35
CA HIS A 99 -9.17 -5.33 -12.14
C HIS A 99 -10.34 -5.66 -13.07
N VAL A 100 -11.59 -5.54 -12.58
CA VAL A 100 -12.78 -5.83 -13.39
C VAL A 100 -12.93 -4.80 -14.51
N ARG A 101 -12.82 -3.52 -14.20
CA ARG A 101 -12.98 -2.44 -15.19
C ARG A 101 -11.87 -2.42 -16.22
N ALA A 102 -10.65 -2.82 -15.86
CA ALA A 102 -9.55 -2.96 -16.81
C ALA A 102 -9.83 -3.96 -17.94
N LEU A 103 -10.70 -4.96 -17.72
CA LEU A 103 -11.08 -5.91 -18.77
C LEU A 103 -11.81 -5.24 -19.92
N THR A 104 -12.64 -4.24 -19.62
CA THR A 104 -13.51 -3.56 -20.59
C THR A 104 -12.98 -2.18 -21.00
N ASP A 105 -12.59 -1.37 -20.03
CA ASP A 105 -12.30 0.06 -20.21
C ASP A 105 -10.79 0.36 -20.25
N GLY A 106 -9.95 -0.50 -19.68
CA GLY A 106 -8.49 -0.28 -19.66
C GLY A 106 -7.90 -0.25 -21.06
N GLU A 107 -6.95 0.65 -21.33
CA GLU A 107 -6.28 0.71 -22.64
C GLU A 107 -5.35 -0.49 -22.83
N ASP A 108 -5.16 -0.93 -24.08
CA ASP A 108 -4.17 -1.98 -24.35
C ASP A 108 -2.76 -1.48 -23.98
N CYS A 109 -1.97 -2.34 -23.36
CA CYS A 109 -0.71 -2.01 -22.68
C CYS A 109 -0.84 -1.00 -21.51
N GLY A 110 -2.05 -0.66 -21.08
CA GLY A 110 -2.32 0.28 -19.99
C GLY A 110 -1.61 -0.11 -18.68
N ARG A 111 -1.10 0.91 -17.98
CA ARG A 111 -0.42 0.77 -16.69
C ARG A 111 -1.09 1.69 -15.68
N TYR A 112 -1.76 1.13 -14.69
CA TYR A 112 -2.61 1.88 -13.78
C TYR A 112 -2.11 1.83 -12.35
N LEU A 113 -1.70 3.00 -11.83
CA LEU A 113 -1.48 3.18 -10.41
C LEU A 113 -2.82 3.29 -9.70
N VAL A 114 -3.07 2.38 -8.75
CA VAL A 114 -4.33 2.30 -8.01
C VAL A 114 -4.06 2.75 -6.58
N VAL A 115 -4.26 4.05 -6.36
CA VAL A 115 -3.92 4.76 -5.11
C VAL A 115 -5.07 5.70 -4.74
N GLY A 116 -5.70 5.47 -3.58
CA GLY A 116 -6.80 6.29 -3.09
C GLY A 116 -6.33 7.58 -2.40
N GLY A 117 -5.09 7.59 -1.91
CA GLY A 117 -4.45 8.76 -1.30
C GLY A 117 -3.34 8.35 -0.35
N ASP A 118 -2.87 9.30 0.46
CA ASP A 118 -1.73 9.12 1.34
C ASP A 118 -1.93 9.82 2.70
N MET A 119 -1.24 9.30 3.72
CA MET A 119 -1.21 9.91 5.05
C MET A 119 -0.06 9.36 5.91
N TRP A 120 0.16 10.00 7.05
CA TRP A 120 1.08 9.48 8.06
C TRP A 120 0.42 8.39 8.91
N MET A 121 1.22 7.44 9.40
CA MET A 121 0.75 6.38 10.30
C MET A 121 0.15 6.92 11.61
N LYS A 122 0.51 8.14 12.02
CA LYS A 122 -0.15 8.83 13.14
C LYS A 122 -1.61 9.13 12.80
N ASP A 123 -1.89 9.57 11.59
CA ASP A 123 -3.22 9.98 11.17
C ASP A 123 -4.14 8.77 11.00
N VAL A 124 -3.61 7.63 10.53
CA VAL A 124 -4.30 6.33 10.59
C VAL A 124 -4.71 5.98 12.03
N ALA A 125 -3.80 6.13 13.00
CA ALA A 125 -4.09 5.87 14.40
C ALA A 125 -5.09 6.88 15.01
N ASP A 126 -5.14 8.10 14.47
CA ASP A 126 -6.08 9.14 14.87
C ASP A 126 -7.50 8.85 14.35
N ILE A 127 -7.63 8.43 13.09
CA ILE A 127 -8.90 7.95 12.49
C ILE A 127 -9.46 6.79 13.30
N LEU A 128 -8.63 5.75 13.55
CA LEU A 128 -9.04 4.60 14.34
C LEU A 128 -9.43 4.97 15.78
N ARG A 129 -8.77 5.96 16.38
CA ARG A 129 -9.14 6.47 17.71
C ARG A 129 -10.47 7.19 17.72
N GLY A 130 -10.80 7.92 16.65
CA GLY A 130 -12.12 8.55 16.50
C GLY A 130 -13.23 7.53 16.33
N ALA A 131 -13.00 6.51 15.49
CA ALA A 131 -14.00 5.48 15.19
C ALA A 131 -14.20 4.45 16.31
N TYR A 132 -13.14 4.14 17.08
CA TYR A 132 -13.15 3.12 18.13
C TYR A 132 -12.61 3.68 19.46
N PRO A 133 -13.31 4.66 20.08
CA PRO A 133 -12.84 5.37 21.27
C PRO A 133 -12.70 4.48 22.53
N GLU A 134 -13.37 3.33 22.55
CA GLU A 134 -13.31 2.34 23.63
C GLU A 134 -11.96 1.60 23.68
N ARG A 135 -11.19 1.63 22.58
CA ARG A 135 -9.88 0.98 22.48
C ARG A 135 -8.72 1.95 22.75
N LYS A 136 -7.61 1.39 23.22
CA LYS A 136 -6.37 2.14 23.40
C LYS A 136 -5.56 2.13 22.10
N TRP A 137 -5.38 3.29 21.50
CA TRP A 137 -4.58 3.50 20.29
C TRP A 137 -3.22 4.14 20.60
N ALA A 138 -2.30 4.04 19.64
CA ALA A 138 -1.03 4.77 19.71
C ALA A 138 -1.30 6.29 19.71
N LYS A 139 -0.53 7.06 20.50
CA LYS A 139 -0.70 8.53 20.64
C LYS A 139 0.58 9.27 20.33
N GLY A 140 0.54 10.11 19.30
CA GLY A 140 1.70 10.89 18.84
C GLY A 140 2.74 10.05 18.12
N VAL A 141 3.90 10.66 17.87
CA VAL A 141 4.96 10.08 17.03
C VAL A 141 6.18 9.76 17.89
N LEU A 142 6.82 8.62 17.64
CA LEU A 142 8.13 8.29 18.21
C LEU A 142 9.21 9.22 17.62
N PRO A 143 10.11 9.78 18.46
CA PRO A 143 11.33 10.40 17.98
C PRO A 143 12.09 9.46 17.03
N TYR A 144 12.66 10.02 15.97
CA TYR A 144 13.38 9.24 14.95
C TYR A 144 14.54 8.44 15.51
N SER A 145 15.29 8.99 16.48
CA SER A 145 16.36 8.29 17.19
C SER A 145 15.86 7.02 17.89
N LEU A 146 14.71 7.10 18.57
CA LEU A 146 14.09 5.93 19.21
C LEU A 146 13.59 4.91 18.18
N CYS A 147 13.14 5.35 17.00
CA CYS A 147 12.77 4.44 15.91
C CYS A 147 13.98 3.67 15.38
N LEU A 148 15.14 4.33 15.23
CA LEU A 148 16.38 3.66 14.81
C LEU A 148 16.86 2.63 15.84
N ILE A 149 16.76 2.95 17.13
CA ILE A 149 17.07 2.00 18.22
C ILE A 149 16.11 0.81 18.18
N ALA A 150 14.81 1.06 18.03
CA ALA A 150 13.82 -0.01 17.94
C ALA A 150 14.05 -0.93 16.72
N ALA A 151 14.43 -0.35 15.56
CA ALA A 151 14.76 -1.11 14.36
C ALA A 151 15.95 -2.06 14.57
N PHE A 152 16.91 -1.71 15.41
CA PHE A 152 18.04 -2.60 15.72
C PHE A 152 17.62 -3.92 16.38
N PHE A 153 16.54 -3.89 17.16
CA PHE A 153 16.01 -5.06 17.87
C PHE A 153 14.80 -5.70 17.17
N HIS A 154 14.36 -5.17 16.04
CA HIS A 154 13.14 -5.62 15.38
C HIS A 154 13.44 -6.73 14.34
N PRO A 155 12.80 -7.91 14.42
CA PRO A 155 13.14 -9.05 13.57
C PRO A 155 12.80 -8.84 12.08
N LYS A 156 11.96 -7.84 11.76
CA LYS A 156 11.48 -7.57 10.38
C LYS A 156 11.84 -6.19 9.84
N ILE A 157 12.42 -5.28 10.64
CA ILE A 157 12.70 -3.91 10.21
C ILE A 157 14.20 -3.65 10.37
N SER A 158 14.92 -3.42 9.28
CA SER A 158 16.35 -3.09 9.36
C SER A 158 16.57 -1.59 9.60
N VAL A 159 17.70 -1.23 10.20
CA VAL A 159 18.10 0.18 10.39
C VAL A 159 18.22 0.90 9.04
N LYS A 160 18.68 0.19 8.00
CA LYS A 160 18.76 0.72 6.64
C LYS A 160 17.37 1.08 6.11
N TRP A 161 16.40 0.16 6.24
CA TRP A 161 15.01 0.43 5.90
C TRP A 161 14.48 1.66 6.65
N ALA A 162 14.72 1.73 7.97
CA ALA A 162 14.25 2.84 8.79
C ALA A 162 14.83 4.20 8.31
N LYS A 163 16.11 4.25 7.94
CA LYS A 163 16.73 5.47 7.39
C LYS A 163 16.14 5.88 6.05
N THR A 164 15.78 4.93 5.20
CA THR A 164 15.25 5.21 3.85
C THR A 164 13.78 5.63 3.87
N HIS A 165 12.97 5.13 4.82
CA HIS A 165 11.51 5.28 4.78
C HIS A 165 10.95 6.25 5.83
N LEU A 166 11.61 6.41 6.98
CA LEU A 166 11.08 7.27 8.03
C LEU A 166 11.25 8.74 7.66
N ARG A 167 10.22 9.55 7.89
CA ARG A 167 10.15 11.00 7.58
C ARG A 167 10.20 11.36 6.09
N HIS A 168 10.26 10.38 5.21
CA HIS A 168 10.12 10.58 3.79
C HIS A 168 8.67 10.40 3.38
N HIS A 169 8.20 11.21 2.43
CA HIS A 169 6.89 11.09 1.82
C HIS A 169 7.05 11.07 0.30
N CYS A 170 6.23 10.28 -0.35
CA CYS A 170 6.05 10.24 -1.80
C CYS A 170 4.57 10.04 -2.09
N THR A 171 4.14 10.56 -3.24
CA THR A 171 2.77 10.45 -3.73
C THR A 171 2.76 9.75 -5.09
N TYR A 172 1.58 9.35 -5.53
CA TYR A 172 1.39 8.68 -6.81
C TYR A 172 0.24 9.35 -7.56
N ASP A 173 0.43 9.61 -8.85
CA ASP A 173 -0.61 10.10 -9.74
C ASP A 173 -1.48 8.93 -10.23
N ALA A 174 -2.66 8.81 -9.64
CA ALA A 174 -3.68 7.82 -10.02
C ALA A 174 -4.66 8.34 -11.08
N THR A 175 -4.45 9.54 -11.64
CA THR A 175 -5.35 10.17 -12.62
C THR A 175 -5.66 9.26 -13.82
N PRO A 176 -4.70 8.52 -14.41
CA PRO A 176 -5.01 7.58 -15.50
C PRO A 176 -6.00 6.49 -15.07
N ALA A 177 -5.86 5.93 -13.86
CA ALA A 177 -6.78 4.92 -13.36
C ALA A 177 -8.18 5.50 -13.12
N MET A 178 -8.27 6.73 -12.63
CA MET A 178 -9.56 7.41 -12.41
C MET A 178 -10.28 7.71 -13.73
N ASN A 179 -9.55 8.18 -14.75
CA ASN A 179 -10.12 8.57 -16.02
C ASN A 179 -10.48 7.37 -16.89
N ASP A 180 -9.51 6.49 -17.16
CA ASP A 180 -9.66 5.43 -18.14
C ASP A 180 -10.53 4.31 -17.59
N LEU A 181 -10.27 3.90 -16.33
CA LEU A 181 -11.07 2.87 -15.66
C LEU A 181 -12.33 3.45 -15.03
N LYS A 182 -12.55 4.78 -15.07
CA LYS A 182 -13.74 5.46 -14.51
C LYS A 182 -13.96 5.16 -13.02
N ILE A 183 -12.88 4.96 -12.27
CA ILE A 183 -12.93 4.58 -10.84
C ILE A 183 -13.06 5.85 -9.99
N GLN A 184 -13.91 5.76 -8.97
CA GLN A 184 -13.94 6.70 -7.86
C GLN A 184 -13.46 5.95 -6.62
N PHE A 185 -12.31 6.34 -6.09
CA PHE A 185 -11.75 5.71 -4.90
C PHE A 185 -12.60 6.00 -3.67
N ARG A 186 -12.71 5.00 -2.80
CA ARG A 186 -13.28 5.16 -1.46
C ARG A 186 -12.42 6.09 -0.64
N THR A 187 -13.03 6.69 0.38
CA THR A 187 -12.28 7.54 1.29
C THR A 187 -11.28 6.71 2.10
N LEU A 188 -10.17 7.33 2.51
CA LEU A 188 -9.17 6.63 3.30
C LEU A 188 -9.72 6.21 4.67
N ASP A 189 -10.61 7.03 5.24
CA ASP A 189 -11.31 6.74 6.49
C ASP A 189 -12.12 5.44 6.37
N GLU A 190 -12.90 5.27 5.30
CA GLU A 190 -13.65 4.03 5.04
C GLU A 190 -12.71 2.82 4.92
N ALA A 191 -11.64 2.92 4.14
CA ALA A 191 -10.69 1.83 3.97
C ALA A 191 -10.03 1.42 5.29
N ILE A 192 -9.68 2.41 6.14
CA ILE A 192 -9.05 2.19 7.44
C ILE A 192 -10.05 1.62 8.45
N ILE A 193 -11.24 2.21 8.57
CA ILE A 193 -12.26 1.83 9.55
C ILE A 193 -12.78 0.42 9.24
N ASP A 194 -13.09 0.12 7.98
CA ASP A 194 -13.64 -1.17 7.55
C ASP A 194 -12.61 -2.32 7.65
N SER A 195 -11.32 -2.00 7.79
CA SER A 195 -10.27 -3.01 8.02
C SER A 195 -10.40 -3.68 9.39
N VAL A 196 -10.99 -3.01 10.39
CA VAL A 196 -10.93 -3.42 11.80
C VAL A 196 -11.99 -4.46 12.21
N PRO A 197 -13.28 -4.34 11.83
CA PRO A 197 -14.32 -5.23 12.35
C PRO A 197 -14.03 -6.71 12.10
N PRO A 198 -13.65 -7.15 10.87
CA PRO A 198 -13.37 -8.56 10.64
C PRO A 198 -12.19 -9.09 11.48
N ILE A 199 -11.20 -8.24 11.78
CA ILE A 199 -10.05 -8.61 12.62
C ILE A 199 -10.49 -8.89 14.05
N LEU A 200 -11.37 -8.04 14.60
CA LEU A 200 -11.85 -8.13 15.98
C LEU A 200 -12.90 -9.23 16.15
N GLU A 201 -13.90 -9.27 15.27
CA GLU A 201 -15.01 -10.22 15.32
C GLU A 201 -14.52 -11.67 15.21
N ASN A 202 -13.52 -11.91 14.35
CA ASN A 202 -12.91 -13.23 14.19
C ASN A 202 -11.77 -13.53 15.18
N LYS A 203 -11.48 -12.62 16.13
CA LYS A 203 -10.44 -12.79 17.16
C LYS A 203 -9.06 -13.16 16.57
N TRP A 204 -8.67 -12.50 15.48
CA TRP A 204 -7.37 -12.76 14.86
C TRP A 204 -6.20 -12.15 15.62
N VAL A 205 -6.50 -11.17 16.48
CA VAL A 205 -5.59 -10.42 17.34
C VAL A 205 -6.01 -10.47 18.79
#